data_AF-A0A9D6E949-F1
#
_entry.id   AF-A0A9D6E949-F1
#
_cell.length_a   1.000
_cell.length_b   1.000
_cell.length_c   1.000
_cell.angle_alpha   90.00
_cell.angle_beta   90.00
_cell.angle_gamma   90.00
#
_symmetry.space_group_name_H-M   'P 1'
#
loop_
_entity.id
_entity.type
_entity.pdbx_description
1 polymer ?
#
loop_
_entity_poly.entity_id
_entity_poly.type
_entity_poly.pdbx_seq_one_letter_code
_entity_poly.pdbx_strand_id
1 'polypeptide(L)'
;MTRGRIVLLAVLVAGLTFGAFGGEYGTFDWWELKQRVRDERAAIERLTLEVDSLRREAEAIERDPATQERVARELFGMIRPGEILYRVETVKP
;
A
#
# COMPACT_ATOMS: atom_id res chain seq x y z
N MET A 1 -43.58 18.83 -41.28
CA MET A 1 -42.39 19.34 -40.57
C MET A 1 -41.36 18.22 -40.44
N THR A 2 -40.14 18.57 -40.00
CA THR A 2 -39.22 17.76 -39.18
C THR A 2 -38.12 16.89 -39.79
N ARG A 3 -38.08 16.46 -41.06
CA ARG A 3 -36.89 15.72 -41.56
C ARG A 3 -35.58 16.50 -41.41
N GLY A 4 -35.59 17.78 -41.81
CA GLY A 4 -34.45 18.68 -41.60
C GLY A 4 -34.17 18.99 -40.13
N ARG A 5 -35.19 19.05 -39.27
CA ARG A 5 -35.01 19.26 -37.82
C ARG A 5 -34.43 18.02 -37.14
N ILE A 6 -34.80 16.81 -37.58
CA ILE A 6 -34.27 15.54 -37.08
C ILE A 6 -32.79 15.43 -37.47
N VAL A 7 -32.43 15.77 -38.71
CA VAL A 7 -31.03 15.79 -39.14
C VAL A 7 -30.23 16.83 -38.34
N LEU A 8 -30.78 18.03 -38.13
CA LEU A 8 -30.14 19.08 -37.33
C LEU A 8 -29.93 18.62 -35.87
N LEU A 9 -30.94 18.01 -35.26
CA LEU A 9 -30.85 17.45 -33.91
C LEU A 9 -29.83 16.31 -33.83
N ALA A 10 -29.80 15.42 -34.82
CA ALA A 10 -28.84 14.33 -34.87
C ALA A 10 -27.39 14.84 -34.98
N VAL A 11 -27.16 15.87 -35.79
CA VAL A 11 -25.83 16.51 -35.91
C VAL A 11 -25.44 17.24 -34.62
N LEU A 12 -26.38 17.93 -33.98
CA LEU A 12 -26.15 18.58 -32.68
C LEU A 12 -25.80 17.58 -31.59
N VAL A 13 -26.56 16.49 -31.49
CA VAL A 13 -26.29 15.41 -30.53
C VAL A 13 -24.94 14.77 -30.83
N ALA A 14 -24.65 14.46 -32.10
CA ALA A 14 -23.38 13.87 -32.51
C ALA A 14 -22.20 14.79 -32.18
N GLY A 15 -22.32 16.10 -32.41
CA GLY A 15 -21.30 17.10 -32.08
C GLY A 15 -21.09 17.25 -30.57
N LEU A 16 -22.16 17.22 -29.78
CA LEU A 16 -22.07 17.24 -28.31
C LEU A 16 -21.43 15.97 -27.77
N THR A 17 -21.79 14.79 -28.30
CA THR A 17 -21.13 13.53 -27.94
C THR A 17 -19.67 13.53 -28.37
N PHE A 18 -19.35 14.03 -29.57
CA PHE A 18 -17.97 14.10 -30.04
C PHE A 18 -17.13 15.11 -29.23
N GLY A 19 -17.70 16.22 -28.77
CA GLY A 19 -17.02 17.14 -27.85
C GLY A 19 -16.82 16.56 -26.45
N ALA A 20 -17.80 15.80 -25.95
CA ALA A 20 -17.72 15.15 -24.64
C ALA A 20 -16.77 13.94 -24.61
N PHE A 21 -16.67 13.20 -25.72
CA PHE A 21 -15.87 11.97 -25.84
C PHE A 21 -14.58 12.12 -26.65
N GLY A 22 -14.45 13.16 -27.49
CA GLY A 22 -13.34 13.37 -28.43
C GLY A 22 -12.39 14.51 -28.05
N GLY A 23 -12.66 15.23 -26.96
CA GLY A 23 -11.64 16.07 -26.33
C GLY A 23 -10.61 15.17 -25.66
N GLU A 24 -9.35 15.29 -26.08
CA GLU A 24 -8.17 14.44 -25.81
C GLU A 24 -7.83 14.16 -24.33
N TYR A 25 -8.66 14.59 -23.38
CA TYR A 25 -8.61 14.25 -21.97
C TYR A 25 -10.06 14.23 -21.46
N GLY A 26 -10.67 13.04 -21.47
CA GLY A 26 -12.06 12.87 -21.09
C GLY A 26 -12.27 13.18 -19.60
N THR A 27 -13.47 13.62 -19.24
CA THR A 27 -13.91 13.73 -17.84
C THR A 27 -13.68 12.44 -17.04
N PHE A 28 -13.65 11.29 -17.72
CA PHE A 28 -13.30 9.98 -17.17
C PHE A 28 -11.82 9.88 -16.77
N ASP A 29 -10.89 10.38 -17.58
CA ASP A 29 -9.45 10.36 -17.28
C ASP A 29 -9.13 11.19 -16.05
N TRP A 30 -9.84 12.31 -15.85
CA TRP A 30 -9.69 13.13 -14.65
C TRP A 30 -10.16 12.38 -13.40
N TRP A 31 -11.24 11.60 -13.51
CA TRP A 31 -11.74 10.78 -12.41
C TRP A 31 -10.78 9.62 -12.10
N GLU A 32 -10.28 8.94 -13.13
CA GLU A 32 -9.29 7.87 -12.99
C GLU A 32 -7.98 8.40 -12.38
N LEU A 33 -7.49 9.54 -12.87
CA LEU A 33 -6.29 10.19 -12.33
C LEU A 33 -6.49 10.58 -10.86
N LYS A 34 -7.66 11.14 -10.52
CA LYS A 34 -7.98 11.48 -9.13
C LYS A 34 -8.03 10.23 -8.25
N GLN A 35 -8.54 9.11 -8.76
CA GLN A 35 -8.55 7.85 -8.04
C GLN A 35 -7.14 7.30 -7.84
N ARG A 36 -6.31 7.28 -8.89
CA ARG A 36 -4.89 6.89 -8.80
C ARG A 36 -4.12 7.73 -7.78
N VAL A 37 -4.31 9.05 -7.78
CA VAL A 37 -3.68 9.94 -6.79
C VAL A 37 -4.14 9.63 -5.36
N ARG A 38 -5.42 9.26 -5.16
CA ARG A 38 -5.92 8.88 -3.83
C ARG A 38 -5.32 7.55 -3.38
N ASP A 39 -5.26 6.57 -4.27
CA ASP A 39 -4.73 5.24 -3.97
C ASP A 39 -3.23 5.32 -3.64
N GLU A 40 -2.46 6.09 -4.42
CA GLU A 40 -1.03 6.31 -4.18
C GLU A 40 -0.80 7.01 -2.83
N ARG A 41 -1.61 8.02 -2.49
CA ARG A 41 -1.51 8.70 -1.18
C ARG A 41 -1.80 7.73 -0.03
N ALA A 42 -2.79 6.87 -0.17
CA ALA A 42 -3.09 5.86 0.83
C ALA A 42 -1.96 4.82 0.96
N ALA A 43 -1.29 4.47 -0.13
CA ALA A 43 -0.12 3.61 -0.10
C ALA A 43 1.06 4.27 0.63
N ILE A 44 1.34 5.55 0.33
CA ILE A 44 2.38 6.32 1.02
C ILE A 44 2.12 6.39 2.52
N GLU A 45 0.88 6.66 2.93
CA GLU A 45 0.52 6.73 4.36
C GLU A 45 0.74 5.38 5.06
N ARG A 46 0.31 4.27 4.45
CA ARG A 46 0.53 2.92 5.00
C ARG A 46 2.01 2.59 5.14
N LEU A 47 2.80 2.84 4.10
CA LEU A 47 4.24 2.59 4.11
C LEU A 47 4.96 3.46 5.14
N THR A 48 4.52 4.71 5.30
CA THR A 48 5.08 5.61 6.32
C THR A 48 4.86 5.05 7.73
N LEU A 49 3.64 4.58 8.01
CA LEU A 49 3.32 3.95 9.30
C LEU A 49 4.13 2.67 9.54
N GLU A 50 4.35 1.86 8.50
CA GLU A 50 5.17 0.65 8.58
C GLU A 50 6.64 0.98 8.88
N VAL A 51 7.22 1.93 8.13
CA VAL A 51 8.59 2.41 8.37
C VAL A 51 8.75 2.97 9.78
N ASP A 52 7.81 3.78 10.25
CA ASP A 52 7.84 4.31 11.62
C ASP A 52 7.75 3.20 12.67
N SER A 53 6.94 2.17 12.43
CA SER A 53 6.85 1.01 13.33
C SER A 53 8.16 0.23 13.38
N LEU A 54 8.72 -0.10 12.21
CA LEU A 54 10.00 -0.80 12.10
C LEU A 54 11.14 -0.01 12.72
N ARG A 55 11.15 1.32 12.54
CA ARG A 55 12.17 2.18 13.16
C ARG A 55 12.10 2.13 14.68
N ARG A 56 10.90 2.19 15.26
CA ARG A 56 10.72 2.06 16.72
C ARG A 56 11.20 0.70 17.23
N GLU A 57 10.94 -0.37 16.49
CA GLU A 57 11.41 -1.71 16.84
C GLU A 57 12.95 -1.80 16.77
N ALA A 58 13.56 -1.29 15.71
CA ALA A 58 15.01 -1.22 15.57
C ALA A 58 15.65 -0.41 16.72
N GLU A 59 15.08 0.77 17.04
CA GLU A 59 15.56 1.59 18.15
C GLU A 59 15.45 0.87 19.51
N ALA A 60 14.38 0.10 19.73
CA ALA A 60 14.23 -0.72 20.93
C ALA A 60 15.31 -1.81 20.99
N ILE A 61 15.59 -2.50 19.89
CA ILE A 61 16.67 -3.48 19.82
C ILE A 61 18.04 -2.81 20.04
N GLU A 62 18.27 -1.60 19.56
CA GLU A 62 19.58 -0.93 19.73
C GLU A 62 19.80 -0.36 21.13
N ARG A 63 18.74 0.09 21.82
CA ARG A 63 18.89 0.88 23.05
C ARG A 63 18.33 0.23 24.31
N ASP A 64 17.44 -0.74 24.21
CA ASP A 64 16.88 -1.43 25.36
C ASP A 64 17.59 -2.78 25.62
N PRO A 65 18.36 -2.90 26.72
CA PRO A 65 19.07 -4.13 27.06
C PRO A 65 18.14 -5.35 27.22
N ALA A 66 16.91 -5.17 27.69
CA ALA A 66 15.96 -6.27 27.84
C ALA A 66 15.52 -6.81 26.47
N THR A 67 15.24 -5.90 25.53
CA THR A 67 14.94 -6.24 24.14
C THR A 67 16.13 -6.90 23.44
N GLN A 68 17.36 -6.41 23.64
CA GLN A 68 18.58 -7.03 23.12
C GLN A 68 18.74 -8.46 23.59
N GLU A 69 18.59 -8.69 24.90
CA GLU A 69 18.75 -10.02 25.46
C GLU A 69 17.70 -10.99 24.91
N ARG A 70 16.44 -10.55 24.82
CA ARG A 70 15.36 -11.37 24.24
C ARG A 70 15.70 -11.78 22.80
N VAL A 71 16.09 -10.82 21.96
CA VAL A 71 16.48 -11.09 20.56
C VAL A 71 17.71 -12.00 20.49
N ALA A 72 18.71 -11.79 21.34
CA ALA A 72 19.90 -12.63 21.43
C ALA A 72 19.56 -14.09 21.79
N ARG A 73 18.60 -14.30 22.69
CA ARG A 73 18.11 -15.64 23.07
C ARG A 73 17.27 -16.28 21.96
N GLU A 74 16.34 -15.54 21.37
CA GLU A 74 15.39 -16.06 20.39
C GLU A 74 16.03 -16.38 19.05
N LEU A 75 16.84 -15.46 18.50
CA LEU A 75 17.43 -15.61 17.17
C LEU A 75 18.75 -16.38 17.18
N PHE A 76 19.54 -16.22 18.25
CA PHE A 76 20.91 -16.74 18.30
C PHE A 76 21.12 -17.81 19.39
N GLY A 77 20.12 -18.09 20.23
CA GLY A 77 20.23 -19.10 21.29
C GLY A 77 21.27 -18.77 22.35
N MET A 78 21.63 -17.48 22.50
CA MET A 78 22.65 -17.05 23.46
C MET A 78 22.16 -17.25 24.90
N ILE A 79 23.08 -17.61 25.79
CA ILE A 79 22.81 -17.79 27.23
C ILE A 79 23.74 -16.90 28.04
N ARG A 80 23.30 -16.46 29.23
CA ARG A 80 24.18 -15.70 30.13
C ARG A 80 25.18 -16.62 30.84
N PRO A 81 26.34 -16.09 31.28
CA PRO A 81 27.24 -16.85 32.13
C PRO A 81 26.51 -17.40 33.36
N GLY A 82 26.61 -18.71 33.60
CA GLY A 82 25.96 -19.41 34.71
C GLY A 82 24.61 -20.05 34.38
N GLU A 83 24.05 -19.84 33.19
CA GLU A 83 22.85 -20.52 32.72
C GLU A 83 23.18 -21.89 32.08
N ILE A 84 22.25 -22.85 32.18
CA ILE A 84 22.38 -24.19 31.59
C ILE A 84 21.30 -24.36 30.52
N LEU A 85 21.70 -24.61 29.27
CA LEU A 85 20.79 -24.89 28.17
C LEU A 85 20.41 -26.37 28.17
N TYR A 86 19.11 -26.68 28.35
CA TYR A 86 18.58 -28.02 28.17
C TYR A 86 18.05 -28.19 26.75
N ARG A 87 18.57 -29.16 26.01
CA ARG A 87 18.00 -29.60 24.73
C ARG A 87 17.34 -30.95 24.94
N VAL A 88 16.03 -31.03 24.71
CA VAL A 88 15.28 -32.28 24.76
C VAL A 88 15.17 -32.82 23.34
N GLU A 89 15.84 -33.94 23.07
CA GLU A 89 15.72 -34.63 21.80
C GLU A 89 14.81 -35.84 21.96
N THR A 90 13.77 -35.94 21.12
CA THR A 90 12.95 -37.15 21.04
C THR A 90 13.74 -38.21 20.29
N VAL A 91 14.33 -39.15 21.03
CA VAL A 91 14.95 -40.34 20.45
C VAL A 91 13.84 -41.16 19.78
N LYS A 92 13.87 -41.22 18.45
CA LYS A 92 12.96 -42.08 17.68
C LYS A 92 13.39 -43.54 17.91
N PRO A 93 12.47 -44.44 18.28
CA PRO A 93 12.80 -45.84 18.58
C PRO A 93 13.27 -46.60 17.35
#